data_AF-A0A7S1MQ57-F1
#
_entry.id   AF-A0A7S1MQ57-F1
#
_cell.length_a   1.000
_cell.length_b   1.000
_cell.length_c   1.000
_cell.angle_alpha   90.00
_cell.angle_beta   90.00
_cell.angle_gamma   90.00
#
_symmetry.space_group_name_H-M   'P 1'
#
loop_
_entity.id
_entity.type
_entity.pdbx_description
1 polymer ?
#
loop_
_entity_poly.entity_id
_entity_poly.type
_entity_poly.pdbx_seq_one_letter_code
_entity_poly.pdbx_strand_id
1 'polypeptide(L)'
;SARTLACVPDRVHLPRHAWRSRSSGGIPPAQSTDMIHCTVWNVAGEHLELELEPSRDIWSVKQAIASEWRMPATCQKIVLGRSVLQDKLHIGSICPGGETTLSLMLVISLDSLCSVLYGTRRRGQIEALGDLGVLGPRGGSAALTAVIGRLEDIHEDVRQAAVRALKEVAHRGDPIAFAAVSARLEHEDPDVRRTVVEALAQIALPGDQQAVALVCTRLEDIHEDVRRSAVQALEQVAGRGNEQALALLLRLLRHQNGAVRRAALHALSRVVRHGDQRAVTAASECLERENEISVRRSVVQALALVAAK
;
A
#
# COMPACT_ATOMS: atom_id res chain seq x y z
N SER A 1 -35.65 11.96 -40.88
CA SER A 1 -34.47 12.65 -41.47
C SER A 1 -33.25 12.25 -40.64
N ALA A 2 -32.15 11.72 -41.20
CA ALA A 2 -31.15 12.38 -42.07
C ALA A 2 -30.26 13.34 -41.23
N ARG A 3 -28.96 13.07 -41.01
CA ARG A 3 -27.78 13.21 -41.94
C ARG A 3 -27.47 14.70 -42.23
N THR A 4 -26.24 15.26 -42.24
CA THR A 4 -24.83 14.85 -41.93
C THR A 4 -24.00 16.18 -41.84
N LEU A 5 -22.73 16.35 -41.43
CA LEU A 5 -21.51 15.54 -41.14
C LEU A 5 -20.89 16.03 -39.77
N ALA A 6 -19.83 15.51 -39.13
CA ALA A 6 -18.75 14.52 -39.39
C ALA A 6 -17.45 15.00 -40.12
N CYS A 7 -16.44 15.53 -39.40
CA CYS A 7 -15.08 15.82 -39.94
C CYS A 7 -13.96 15.47 -38.94
N VAL A 8 -12.91 14.76 -39.39
CA VAL A 8 -11.74 14.29 -38.61
C VAL A 8 -10.50 14.28 -39.54
N PRO A 9 -9.33 14.76 -39.11
CA PRO A 9 -8.10 14.66 -39.90
C PRO A 9 -7.36 13.32 -39.67
N ASP A 10 -7.46 12.46 -40.68
CA ASP A 10 -6.45 11.56 -41.26
C ASP A 10 -5.40 10.85 -40.37
N ARG A 11 -5.43 9.51 -40.45
CA ARG A 11 -4.28 8.64 -40.19
C ARG A 11 -3.42 8.54 -41.45
N VAL A 12 -2.16 8.98 -41.39
CA VAL A 12 -1.19 8.73 -42.48
C VAL A 12 -0.65 7.30 -42.38
N HIS A 13 -0.84 6.50 -43.44
CA HIS A 13 -0.19 5.19 -43.57
C HIS A 13 1.25 5.34 -44.09
N LEU A 14 2.21 4.70 -43.42
CA LEU A 14 3.58 4.55 -43.92
C LEU A 14 3.72 3.27 -44.77
N PRO A 15 4.30 3.33 -45.97
CA PRO A 15 4.47 2.16 -46.85
C PRO A 15 5.68 1.30 -46.48
N ARG A 16 5.58 -0.02 -46.71
CA ARG A 16 6.67 -0.99 -46.53
C ARG A 16 7.53 -1.14 -47.80
N HIS A 17 8.70 -0.51 -47.84
CA HIS A 17 9.78 -0.89 -48.77
C HIS A 17 11.12 -0.83 -48.01
N ALA A 18 11.80 -1.95 -47.77
CA ALA A 18 12.55 -2.82 -48.70
C ALA A 18 14.01 -2.36 -48.84
N TRP A 19 14.93 -3.22 -48.36
CA TRP A 19 16.37 -2.97 -48.30
C TRP A 19 16.97 -2.76 -49.70
N ARG A 20 17.89 -1.79 -49.83
CA ARG A 20 18.83 -1.69 -50.95
C ARG A 20 20.23 -1.38 -50.43
N SER A 21 21.24 -1.93 -51.09
CA SER A 21 22.65 -1.87 -50.69
C SER A 21 23.49 -1.08 -51.70
N ARG A 22 24.61 -0.50 -51.21
CA ARG A 22 25.68 0.16 -51.98
C ARG A 22 25.31 1.54 -52.57
N SER A 23 26.20 2.54 -52.61
CA SER A 23 27.53 2.69 -51.97
C SER A 23 28.03 4.14 -52.04
N SER A 24 29.20 4.40 -51.42
CA SER A 24 30.12 5.52 -51.69
C SER A 24 29.61 6.96 -51.51
N GLY A 25 29.80 7.48 -50.29
CA GLY A 25 29.84 8.91 -49.97
C GLY A 25 30.63 9.09 -48.67
N GLY A 26 31.68 9.89 -48.67
CA GLY A 26 32.65 9.97 -47.57
C GLY A 26 32.12 10.73 -46.36
N ILE A 27 31.54 10.02 -45.39
CA ILE A 27 31.31 10.48 -44.02
C ILE A 27 32.35 9.76 -43.15
N PRO A 28 33.03 10.42 -42.19
CA PRO A 28 33.86 9.69 -41.22
C PRO A 28 33.00 8.63 -40.52
N PRO A 29 33.54 7.43 -40.24
CA PRO A 29 32.74 6.39 -39.62
C PRO A 29 32.20 6.91 -38.28
N ALA A 30 30.88 6.93 -38.15
CA ALA A 30 30.28 6.92 -36.81
C ALA A 30 30.90 5.72 -36.09
N GLN A 31 31.57 6.00 -34.97
CA GLN A 31 32.23 4.97 -34.18
C GLN A 31 31.21 3.86 -33.91
N SER A 32 31.58 2.59 -34.07
CA SER A 32 30.77 1.54 -33.49
C SER A 32 30.83 1.76 -31.98
N THR A 33 29.73 2.26 -31.42
CA THR A 33 29.49 2.19 -29.99
C THR A 33 29.24 0.73 -29.69
N ASP A 34 30.33 -0.01 -29.50
CA ASP A 34 30.30 -1.44 -29.24
C ASP A 34 29.43 -1.66 -28.00
N MET A 35 28.23 -2.18 -28.24
CA MET A 35 27.20 -2.31 -27.21
C MET A 35 27.63 -3.38 -26.22
N ILE A 36 27.46 -3.08 -24.94
CA ILE A 36 27.77 -3.98 -23.85
C ILE A 36 26.49 -4.71 -23.47
N HIS A 37 26.43 -5.98 -23.82
CA HIS A 37 25.39 -6.90 -23.41
C HIS A 37 25.53 -7.18 -21.91
N CYS A 38 24.66 -6.59 -21.11
CA CYS A 38 24.71 -6.65 -19.66
C CYS A 38 23.61 -7.57 -19.12
N THR A 39 24.00 -8.70 -18.52
CA THR A 39 23.09 -9.59 -17.80
C THR A 39 23.07 -9.21 -16.32
N VAL A 40 21.95 -8.67 -15.84
CA VAL A 40 21.72 -8.39 -14.42
C VAL A 40 21.01 -9.58 -13.79
N TRP A 41 21.66 -10.27 -12.86
CA TRP A 41 21.10 -11.38 -12.09
C TRP A 41 20.54 -10.88 -10.75
N ASN A 42 19.55 -11.58 -10.20
CA ASN A 42 19.13 -11.42 -8.80
C ASN A 42 19.43 -12.67 -7.96
N VAL A 43 19.33 -12.55 -6.64
CA VAL A 43 19.67 -13.63 -5.68
C VAL A 43 18.76 -14.87 -5.76
N ALA A 44 17.66 -14.83 -6.51
CA ALA A 44 16.79 -15.97 -6.79
C ALA A 44 17.13 -16.69 -8.11
N GLY A 45 18.10 -16.17 -8.89
CA GLY A 45 18.50 -16.73 -10.19
C GLY A 45 17.73 -16.20 -11.40
N GLU A 46 16.79 -15.27 -11.20
CA GLU A 46 16.16 -14.52 -12.29
C GLU A 46 17.18 -13.53 -12.88
N HIS A 47 17.09 -13.24 -14.18
CA HIS A 47 17.99 -12.30 -14.86
C HIS A 47 17.26 -11.40 -15.86
N LEU A 48 17.91 -10.28 -16.17
CA LEU A 48 17.47 -9.27 -17.13
C LEU A 48 18.65 -8.92 -18.03
N GLU A 49 18.48 -9.09 -19.34
CA GLU A 49 19.44 -8.71 -20.37
C GLU A 49 19.20 -7.26 -20.81
N LEU A 50 20.28 -6.47 -20.90
CA LEU A 50 20.25 -5.06 -21.27
C LEU A 50 21.37 -4.74 -22.27
N GLU A 51 21.04 -4.16 -23.41
CA GLU A 51 22.03 -3.59 -24.33
C GLU A 51 22.39 -2.17 -23.89
N LEU A 52 23.64 -1.96 -23.45
CA LEU A 52 24.09 -0.70 -22.85
C LEU A 52 25.22 -0.05 -23.66
N GLU A 53 25.10 1.26 -23.91
CA GLU A 53 26.24 2.05 -24.37
C GLU A 53 27.31 2.15 -23.24
N PRO A 54 28.62 2.12 -23.55
CA PRO A 54 29.68 2.34 -22.56
C PRO A 54 29.60 3.68 -21.81
N SER A 55 28.89 4.65 -22.41
CA SER A 55 28.58 5.99 -21.89
C SER A 55 27.59 6.01 -20.72
N ARG A 56 26.81 4.93 -20.51
CA ARG A 56 25.77 4.86 -19.48
C ARG A 56 26.36 4.77 -18.09
N ASP A 57 25.62 5.27 -17.12
CA ASP A 57 25.91 5.16 -15.70
C ASP A 57 25.11 4.03 -15.02
N ILE A 58 25.56 3.62 -13.83
CA ILE A 58 24.87 2.62 -13.01
C ILE A 58 23.46 3.08 -12.62
N TRP A 59 23.21 4.39 -12.50
CA TRP A 59 21.86 4.92 -12.33
C TRP A 59 20.92 4.60 -13.50
N SER A 60 21.37 4.73 -14.76
CA SER A 60 20.60 4.31 -15.93
C SER A 60 20.23 2.82 -15.88
N VAL A 61 21.16 1.97 -15.44
CA VAL A 61 20.89 0.53 -15.25
C VAL A 61 19.85 0.30 -14.15
N LYS A 62 19.95 1.01 -13.02
CA LYS A 62 18.95 0.96 -11.95
C LYS A 62 17.55 1.38 -12.42
N GLN A 63 17.46 2.39 -13.30
CA GLN A 63 16.19 2.81 -13.88
C GLN A 63 15.58 1.75 -14.80
N ALA A 64 16.38 1.06 -15.62
CA ALA A 64 15.91 -0.07 -16.44
C ALA A 64 15.36 -1.21 -15.57
N ILE A 65 16.13 -1.65 -14.55
CA ILE A 65 15.70 -2.66 -13.58
C ILE A 65 14.43 -2.22 -12.83
N ALA A 66 14.33 -0.94 -12.47
CA ALA A 66 13.16 -0.42 -11.74
C ALA A 66 11.88 -0.47 -12.57
N SER A 67 11.97 -0.21 -13.88
CA SER A 67 10.86 -0.35 -14.82
C SER A 67 10.40 -1.81 -14.95
N GLU A 68 11.35 -2.72 -15.20
CA GLU A 68 11.03 -4.11 -15.55
C GLU A 68 10.63 -4.94 -14.32
N TRP A 69 11.44 -4.90 -13.25
CA TRP A 69 11.23 -5.72 -12.05
C TRP A 69 10.33 -5.05 -11.00
N ARG A 70 9.83 -3.84 -11.27
CA ARG A 70 9.01 -3.01 -10.36
C ARG A 70 9.64 -2.89 -8.97
N MET A 71 10.87 -2.41 -8.93
CA MET A 71 11.68 -2.31 -7.71
C MET A 71 12.40 -0.96 -7.68
N PRO A 72 12.12 -0.08 -6.70
CA PRO A 72 12.67 1.28 -6.67
C PRO A 72 14.20 1.31 -6.76
N ALA A 73 14.77 2.25 -7.52
CA ALA A 73 16.22 2.40 -7.70
C ALA A 73 16.99 2.63 -6.39
N THR A 74 16.29 3.19 -5.38
CA THR A 74 16.71 3.35 -3.99
C THR A 74 16.95 2.02 -3.25
N CYS A 75 16.24 0.95 -3.64
CA CYS A 75 16.39 -0.39 -3.08
C CYS A 75 17.53 -1.20 -3.71
N GLN A 76 18.16 -0.69 -4.77
CA GLN A 76 19.05 -1.48 -5.63
C GLN A 76 20.52 -1.34 -5.25
N LYS A 77 21.13 -2.45 -4.84
CA LYS A 77 22.57 -2.56 -4.56
C LYS A 77 23.19 -3.44 -5.65
N ILE A 78 23.72 -2.80 -6.69
CA ILE A 78 24.37 -3.48 -7.82
C ILE A 78 25.82 -3.77 -7.45
N VAL A 79 26.26 -5.01 -7.71
CA VAL A 79 27.56 -5.56 -7.31
C VAL A 79 28.25 -6.21 -8.50
N LEU A 80 29.55 -5.98 -8.64
CA LEU A 80 30.43 -6.72 -9.55
C LEU A 80 31.54 -7.40 -8.74
N GLY A 81 31.56 -8.73 -8.74
CA GLY A 81 32.47 -9.54 -7.93
C GLY A 81 32.29 -9.30 -6.42
N ARG A 82 33.12 -8.41 -5.84
CA ARG A 82 33.07 -8.02 -4.42
C ARG A 82 32.76 -6.53 -4.21
N SER A 83 32.61 -5.76 -5.28
CA SER A 83 32.51 -4.30 -5.24
C SER A 83 31.07 -3.85 -5.46
N VAL A 84 30.51 -3.09 -4.52
CA VAL A 84 29.25 -2.36 -4.72
C VAL A 84 29.51 -1.20 -5.67
N LEU A 85 28.75 -1.10 -6.75
CA LEU A 85 28.93 -0.07 -7.77
C LEU A 85 28.19 1.21 -7.38
N GLN A 86 28.83 2.36 -7.61
CA GLN A 86 28.25 3.67 -7.33
C GLN A 86 27.43 4.16 -8.54
N ASP A 87 26.33 4.87 -8.27
CA ASP A 87 25.35 5.31 -9.28
C ASP A 87 25.95 6.10 -10.46
N LYS A 88 27.05 6.85 -10.24
CA LYS A 88 27.76 7.67 -11.24
C LYS A 88 28.89 6.92 -12.00
N LEU A 89 29.12 5.65 -11.68
CA LEU A 89 30.14 4.85 -12.36
C LEU A 89 29.66 4.49 -13.77
N HIS A 90 30.53 4.58 -14.77
CA HIS A 90 30.17 4.35 -16.17
C HIS A 90 30.40 2.89 -16.57
N ILE A 91 29.54 2.32 -17.42
CA ILE A 91 29.62 0.90 -17.81
C ILE A 91 30.95 0.58 -18.53
N GLY A 92 31.44 1.50 -19.37
CA GLY A 92 32.75 1.36 -20.02
C GLY A 92 33.94 1.33 -19.06
N SER A 93 33.80 1.78 -17.80
CA SER A 93 34.89 1.73 -16.81
C SER A 93 34.97 0.41 -16.04
N ILE A 94 33.98 -0.48 -16.18
CA ILE A 94 33.90 -1.78 -15.51
C ILE A 94 34.00 -2.99 -16.46
N CYS A 95 34.12 -2.73 -17.77
CA CYS A 95 34.31 -3.75 -18.82
C CYS A 95 35.74 -3.61 -19.40
N PRO A 96 36.77 -4.19 -18.77
CA PRO A 96 38.14 -4.06 -19.22
C PRO A 96 38.39 -4.81 -20.54
N GLY A 97 39.24 -4.25 -21.41
CA GLY A 97 39.85 -4.99 -22.52
C GLY A 97 38.98 -5.24 -23.77
N GLY A 98 37.76 -4.69 -23.84
CA GLY A 98 36.88 -4.86 -25.01
C GLY A 98 35.96 -6.08 -24.94
N GLU A 99 35.75 -6.64 -23.74
CA GLU A 99 34.68 -7.61 -23.50
C GLU A 99 33.31 -6.92 -23.72
N THR A 100 32.50 -7.45 -24.64
CA THR A 100 31.14 -6.96 -24.93
C THR A 100 30.07 -7.53 -24.00
N THR A 101 30.46 -8.30 -22.98
CA THR A 101 29.53 -8.99 -22.06
C THR A 101 29.84 -8.65 -20.60
N LEU A 102 28.84 -8.19 -19.85
CA LEU A 102 28.96 -7.82 -18.44
C LEU A 102 27.94 -8.58 -17.59
N SER A 103 28.39 -9.26 -16.53
CA SER A 103 27.50 -9.94 -15.58
C SER A 103 27.45 -9.19 -14.26
N LEU A 104 26.30 -8.62 -13.91
CA LEU A 104 26.06 -7.87 -12.67
C LEU A 104 25.18 -8.66 -11.70
N MET A 105 25.40 -8.48 -10.39
CA MET A 105 24.58 -9.04 -9.32
C MET A 105 23.78 -7.94 -8.64
N LEU A 106 22.45 -8.03 -8.66
CA LEU A 106 21.56 -7.22 -7.84
C LEU A 106 21.35 -7.86 -6.48
N VAL A 107 21.50 -7.06 -5.43
CA VAL A 107 21.02 -7.35 -4.07
C VAL A 107 20.02 -6.27 -3.65
N ILE A 108 18.92 -6.65 -3.01
CA ILE A 108 17.96 -5.72 -2.40
C ILE A 108 18.59 -5.16 -1.10
N SER A 109 18.56 -3.85 -0.93
CA SER A 109 18.97 -3.17 0.31
C SER A 109 17.93 -2.13 0.71
N LEU A 110 17.73 -1.98 2.02
CA LEU A 110 16.88 -0.94 2.59
C LEU A 110 17.70 0.19 3.24
N ASP A 111 19.03 0.16 3.14
CA ASP A 111 19.96 1.02 3.90
C ASP A 111 19.60 2.52 3.71
N SER A 112 19.42 2.93 2.46
CA SER A 112 19.05 4.30 2.08
C SER A 112 17.62 4.67 2.47
N LEU A 113 16.66 3.75 2.35
CA LEU A 113 15.26 4.00 2.74
C LEU A 113 15.14 4.17 4.25
N CYS A 114 15.74 3.29 5.05
CA CYS A 114 15.79 3.41 6.50
C CYS A 114 16.43 4.73 6.92
N SER A 115 17.54 5.14 6.30
CA SER A 115 18.18 6.44 6.57
C SER A 115 17.25 7.64 6.30
N VAL A 116 16.39 7.56 5.28
CA VAL A 116 15.39 8.60 4.97
C VAL A 116 14.19 8.54 5.93
N LEU A 117 13.71 7.35 6.29
CA LEU A 117 12.56 7.12 7.17
C LEU A 117 12.79 7.59 8.61
N TYR A 118 14.03 7.46 9.10
CA TYR A 118 14.49 8.00 10.39
C TYR A 118 15.03 9.45 10.29
N GLY A 119 15.04 10.03 9.09
CA GLY A 119 15.33 11.45 8.87
C GLY A 119 14.13 12.36 9.17
N THR A 120 14.36 13.67 9.23
CA THR A 120 13.36 14.68 9.62
C THR A 120 12.48 15.21 8.47
N ARG A 121 12.65 14.70 7.25
CA ARG A 121 11.98 15.22 6.04
C ARG A 121 10.74 14.41 5.70
N ARG A 122 9.56 14.83 6.19
CA ARG A 122 8.23 14.23 5.92
C ARG A 122 8.06 13.70 4.50
N ARG A 123 8.31 14.55 3.50
CA ARG A 123 8.21 14.20 2.08
C ARG A 123 9.08 13.00 1.71
N GLY A 124 10.33 12.98 2.16
CA GLY A 124 11.22 11.84 1.95
C GLY A 124 10.77 10.59 2.69
N GLN A 125 10.24 10.72 3.91
CA GLN A 125 9.66 9.58 4.64
C GLN A 125 8.46 8.98 3.89
N ILE A 126 7.58 9.83 3.31
CA ILE A 126 6.44 9.41 2.48
C ILE A 126 6.90 8.75 1.18
N GLU A 127 7.88 9.33 0.49
CA GLU A 127 8.47 8.77 -0.73
C GLU A 127 9.13 7.39 -0.43
N ALA A 128 9.85 7.26 0.69
CA ALA A 128 10.45 6.00 1.14
C ALA A 128 9.43 4.94 1.59
N LEU A 129 8.30 5.34 2.20
CA LEU A 129 7.18 4.44 2.49
C LEU A 129 6.51 3.96 1.19
N GLY A 130 6.41 4.84 0.18
CA GLY A 130 5.99 4.47 -1.17
C GLY A 130 6.91 3.42 -1.78
N ASP A 131 8.23 3.64 -1.71
CA ASP A 131 9.23 2.68 -2.21
C ASP A 131 9.14 1.31 -1.49
N LEU A 132 8.98 1.30 -0.16
CA LEU A 132 8.74 0.05 0.57
C LEU A 132 7.44 -0.64 0.12
N GLY A 133 6.37 0.12 -0.13
CA GLY A 133 5.11 -0.40 -0.67
C GLY A 133 5.26 -1.03 -2.06
N VAL A 134 6.04 -0.41 -2.96
CA VAL A 134 6.33 -0.97 -4.29
C VAL A 134 7.20 -2.23 -4.21
N LEU A 135 8.16 -2.27 -3.28
CA LEU A 135 8.97 -3.47 -3.01
C LEU A 135 8.13 -4.61 -2.41
N GLY A 136 7.13 -4.29 -1.60
CA GLY A 136 6.18 -5.23 -1.03
C GLY A 136 6.86 -6.31 -0.18
N PRO A 137 6.41 -7.58 -0.24
CA PRO A 137 6.96 -8.65 0.59
C PRO A 137 8.44 -8.96 0.32
N ARG A 138 9.00 -8.52 -0.82
CA ARG A 138 10.44 -8.66 -1.14
C ARG A 138 11.35 -7.90 -0.17
N GLY A 139 10.81 -6.92 0.57
CA GLY A 139 11.53 -6.21 1.64
C GLY A 139 11.56 -6.96 2.98
N GLY A 140 10.79 -8.05 3.12
CA GLY A 140 10.78 -8.93 4.28
C GLY A 140 10.44 -8.25 5.61
N SER A 141 10.86 -8.87 6.71
CA SER A 141 10.61 -8.39 8.08
C SER A 141 11.25 -7.03 8.38
N ALA A 142 12.32 -6.66 7.68
CA ALA A 142 12.97 -5.35 7.81
C ALA A 142 12.08 -4.22 7.27
N ALA A 143 11.50 -4.40 6.07
CA ALA A 143 10.53 -3.45 5.52
C ALA A 143 9.26 -3.38 6.40
N LEU A 144 8.75 -4.53 6.84
CA LEU A 144 7.57 -4.59 7.71
C LEU A 144 7.80 -3.83 9.02
N THR A 145 8.95 -4.02 9.67
CA THR A 145 9.33 -3.31 10.90
C THR A 145 9.44 -1.81 10.67
N ALA A 146 10.07 -1.38 9.57
CA ALA A 146 10.23 0.02 9.22
C ALA A 146 8.88 0.72 8.95
N VAL A 147 7.96 0.06 8.25
CA VAL A 147 6.60 0.58 8.01
C VAL A 147 5.79 0.68 9.31
N ILE A 148 5.78 -0.38 10.13
CA ILE A 148 5.04 -0.40 11.40
C ILE A 148 5.56 0.71 12.34
N GLY A 149 6.88 0.93 12.37
CA GLY A 149 7.50 2.03 13.13
C GLY A 149 7.18 3.45 12.63
N ARG A 150 6.44 3.61 11.52
CA ARG A 150 5.89 4.90 11.04
C ARG A 150 4.37 5.03 11.25
N LEU A 151 3.68 4.03 11.80
CA LEU A 151 2.29 4.17 12.27
C LEU A 151 2.18 5.06 13.52
N GLU A 152 3.29 5.25 14.23
CA GLU A 152 3.45 6.15 15.40
C GLU A 152 4.05 7.53 15.01
N ASP A 153 4.21 7.84 13.72
CA ASP A 153 4.85 9.11 13.33
C ASP A 153 3.99 10.32 13.77
N ILE A 154 4.66 11.40 14.21
CA ILE A 154 4.02 12.65 14.65
C ILE A 154 3.31 13.40 13.51
N HIS A 155 3.40 12.92 12.28
CA HIS A 155 2.82 13.54 11.10
C HIS A 155 1.82 12.61 10.40
N GLU A 156 0.58 13.07 10.29
CA GLU A 156 -0.53 12.27 9.74
C GLU A 156 -0.26 11.81 8.30
N ASP A 157 0.36 12.64 7.47
CA ASP A 157 0.72 12.28 6.10
C ASP A 157 1.73 11.12 6.03
N VAL A 158 2.68 11.06 6.97
CA VAL A 158 3.61 9.93 7.15
C VAL A 158 2.87 8.69 7.67
N ARG A 159 2.01 8.83 8.68
CA ARG A 159 1.18 7.72 9.20
C ARG A 159 0.27 7.12 8.13
N GLN A 160 -0.38 7.94 7.34
CA GLN A 160 -1.26 7.53 6.23
C GLN A 160 -0.47 6.87 5.09
N ALA A 161 0.76 7.33 4.81
CA ALA A 161 1.66 6.62 3.91
C ALA A 161 2.06 5.24 4.47
N ALA A 162 2.26 5.11 5.77
CA ALA A 162 2.59 3.84 6.43
C ALA A 162 1.42 2.84 6.38
N VAL A 163 0.18 3.27 6.63
CA VAL A 163 -1.02 2.42 6.46
C VAL A 163 -1.14 1.88 5.03
N ARG A 164 -0.82 2.70 4.02
CA ARG A 164 -0.84 2.29 2.59
C ARG A 164 0.29 1.32 2.29
N ALA A 165 1.52 1.61 2.71
CA ALA A 165 2.68 0.74 2.51
C ALA A 165 2.49 -0.63 3.19
N LEU A 166 1.90 -0.64 4.39
CA LEU A 166 1.65 -1.86 5.17
C LEU A 166 0.78 -2.86 4.42
N LYS A 167 -0.24 -2.40 3.69
CA LYS A 167 -1.13 -3.23 2.88
C LYS A 167 -0.40 -4.00 1.76
N GLU A 168 0.69 -3.43 1.24
CA GLU A 168 1.47 -4.05 0.14
C GLU A 168 2.69 -4.83 0.69
N VAL A 169 3.26 -4.43 1.83
CA VAL A 169 4.41 -5.11 2.48
C VAL A 169 3.99 -6.34 3.29
N ALA A 170 2.86 -6.27 4.01
CA ALA A 170 2.31 -7.39 4.79
C ALA A 170 1.30 -8.20 3.96
N HIS A 171 1.34 -9.52 4.08
CA HIS A 171 0.26 -10.36 3.56
C HIS A 171 -1.00 -10.20 4.43
N ARG A 172 -2.19 -10.26 3.81
CA ARG A 172 -3.44 -10.32 4.58
C ARG A 172 -3.51 -11.60 5.40
N GLY A 173 -3.75 -11.46 6.70
CA GLY A 173 -3.66 -12.55 7.68
C GLY A 173 -2.25 -12.87 8.18
N ASP A 174 -1.23 -12.06 7.87
CA ASP A 174 0.10 -12.18 8.49
C ASP A 174 0.00 -11.98 10.01
N PRO A 175 0.26 -13.02 10.84
CA PRO A 175 0.11 -12.94 12.28
C PRO A 175 1.21 -12.10 12.94
N ILE A 176 2.38 -11.94 12.31
CA ILE A 176 3.48 -11.12 12.81
C ILE A 176 3.13 -9.65 12.60
N ALA A 177 2.67 -9.29 11.40
CA ALA A 177 2.16 -7.94 11.11
C ALA A 177 0.96 -7.60 12.02
N PHE A 178 0.00 -8.52 12.17
CA PHE A 178 -1.18 -8.31 13.00
C PHE A 178 -0.82 -8.14 14.49
N ALA A 179 0.06 -8.98 15.05
CA ALA A 179 0.52 -8.84 16.43
C ALA A 179 1.26 -7.51 16.65
N ALA A 180 2.18 -7.14 15.76
CA ALA A 180 2.97 -5.92 15.87
C ALA A 180 2.12 -4.64 15.72
N VAL A 181 1.09 -4.64 14.85
CA VAL A 181 0.15 -3.53 14.72
C VAL A 181 -0.81 -3.47 15.92
N SER A 182 -1.42 -4.58 16.30
CA SER A 182 -2.41 -4.62 17.40
C SER A 182 -1.82 -4.21 18.76
N ALA A 183 -0.53 -4.43 19.00
CA ALA A 183 0.17 -3.96 20.20
C ALA A 183 0.09 -2.43 20.41
N ARG A 184 -0.19 -1.65 19.36
CA ARG A 184 -0.30 -0.17 19.39
C ARG A 184 -1.73 0.33 19.64
N LEU A 185 -2.70 -0.57 19.82
CA LEU A 185 -4.11 -0.20 20.03
C LEU A 185 -4.36 0.59 21.33
N GLU A 186 -3.49 0.46 22.33
CA GLU A 186 -3.58 1.17 23.62
C GLU A 186 -2.60 2.36 23.71
N HIS A 187 -2.06 2.85 22.58
CA HIS A 187 -1.15 4.00 22.55
C HIS A 187 -1.81 5.27 23.10
N GLU A 188 -1.06 6.14 23.79
CA GLU A 188 -1.61 7.33 24.46
C GLU A 188 -2.23 8.35 23.48
N ASP A 189 -1.55 8.61 22.36
CA ASP A 189 -2.06 9.47 21.29
C ASP A 189 -3.26 8.79 20.57
N PRO A 190 -4.48 9.40 20.59
CA PRO A 190 -5.63 8.88 19.87
C PRO A 190 -5.43 8.84 18.35
N ASP A 191 -4.58 9.70 17.79
CA ASP A 191 -4.36 9.79 16.36
C ASP A 191 -3.53 8.60 15.85
N VAL A 192 -2.63 8.08 16.71
CA VAL A 192 -1.99 6.77 16.53
C VAL A 192 -3.00 5.64 16.71
N ARG A 193 -3.83 5.62 17.77
CA ARG A 193 -4.86 4.56 17.94
C ARG A 193 -5.82 4.48 16.74
N ARG A 194 -6.23 5.63 16.18
CA ARG A 194 -7.01 5.74 14.95
C ARG A 194 -6.28 5.12 13.75
N THR A 195 -5.01 5.50 13.54
CA THR A 195 -4.13 4.96 12.49
C THR A 195 -3.98 3.44 12.60
N VAL A 196 -3.86 2.91 13.82
CA VAL A 196 -3.74 1.46 14.09
C VAL A 196 -5.03 0.71 13.74
N VAL A 197 -6.21 1.28 14.02
CA VAL A 197 -7.50 0.69 13.61
C VAL A 197 -7.64 0.67 12.08
N GLU A 198 -7.22 1.73 11.39
CA GLU A 198 -7.17 1.79 9.92
C GLU A 198 -6.20 0.74 9.33
N ALA A 199 -5.03 0.57 9.95
CA ALA A 199 -4.03 -0.44 9.59
C ALA A 199 -4.57 -1.87 9.74
N LEU A 200 -5.19 -2.20 10.88
CA LEU A 200 -5.80 -3.51 11.12
C LEU A 200 -6.89 -3.83 10.08
N ALA A 201 -7.68 -2.84 9.66
CA ALA A 201 -8.67 -3.02 8.59
C ALA A 201 -8.06 -3.36 7.22
N GLN A 202 -6.79 -3.01 6.98
CA GLN A 202 -6.10 -3.39 5.74
C GLN A 202 -5.46 -4.78 5.81
N ILE A 203 -4.88 -5.19 6.95
CA ILE A 203 -4.12 -6.45 7.06
C ILE A 203 -4.90 -7.65 7.61
N ALA A 204 -6.01 -7.44 8.32
CA ALA A 204 -6.82 -8.54 8.86
C ALA A 204 -7.51 -9.35 7.74
N LEU A 205 -7.82 -10.62 8.03
CA LEU A 205 -8.71 -11.42 7.18
C LEU A 205 -10.17 -11.01 7.44
N PRO A 206 -11.02 -10.88 6.40
CA PRO A 206 -12.45 -10.70 6.59
C PRO A 206 -13.06 -11.88 7.37
N GLY A 207 -13.74 -11.58 8.48
CA GLY A 207 -14.28 -12.55 9.43
C GLY A 207 -13.35 -12.93 10.59
N ASP A 208 -12.14 -12.37 10.67
CA ASP A 208 -11.19 -12.67 11.76
C ASP A 208 -11.74 -12.26 13.13
N GLN A 209 -11.83 -13.24 14.04
CA GLN A 209 -12.47 -13.07 15.34
C GLN A 209 -11.67 -12.17 16.30
N GLN A 210 -10.35 -12.13 16.18
CA GLN A 210 -9.49 -11.29 17.01
C GLN A 210 -9.52 -9.84 16.50
N ALA A 211 -9.48 -9.64 15.18
CA ALA A 211 -9.65 -8.34 14.54
C ALA A 211 -11.02 -7.72 14.87
N VAL A 212 -12.11 -8.50 14.74
CA VAL A 212 -13.46 -8.06 15.12
C VAL A 212 -13.53 -7.65 16.59
N ALA A 213 -12.97 -8.45 17.51
CA ALA A 213 -12.94 -8.12 18.93
C ALA A 213 -12.17 -6.81 19.21
N LEU A 214 -10.95 -6.69 18.68
CA LEU A 214 -10.06 -5.55 18.90
C LEU A 214 -10.58 -4.25 18.27
N VAL A 215 -11.23 -4.31 17.12
CA VAL A 215 -11.87 -3.11 16.54
C VAL A 215 -13.15 -2.75 17.31
N CYS A 216 -13.92 -3.74 17.79
CA CYS A 216 -15.08 -3.48 18.64
C CYS A 216 -14.72 -2.74 19.95
N THR A 217 -13.59 -3.04 20.62
CA THR A 217 -13.18 -2.29 21.84
C THR A 217 -12.80 -0.83 21.56
N ARG A 218 -12.53 -0.46 20.30
CA ARG A 218 -12.30 0.94 19.88
C ARG A 218 -13.57 1.73 19.59
N LEU A 219 -14.75 1.09 19.62
CA LEU A 219 -16.03 1.80 19.74
C LEU A 219 -16.24 2.38 21.14
N GLU A 220 -15.53 1.87 22.16
CA GLU A 220 -15.56 2.35 23.55
C GLU A 220 -14.51 3.45 23.84
N ASP A 221 -13.70 3.86 22.86
CA ASP A 221 -12.68 4.92 22.99
C ASP A 221 -13.30 6.28 23.34
N ILE A 222 -12.56 7.13 24.06
CA ILE A 222 -13.00 8.46 24.47
C ILE A 222 -13.02 9.47 23.31
N HIS A 223 -12.15 9.34 22.30
CA HIS A 223 -12.09 10.23 21.14
C HIS A 223 -13.05 9.79 20.02
N GLU A 224 -13.73 10.75 19.39
CA GLU A 224 -14.72 10.40 18.36
C GLU A 224 -14.09 9.84 17.09
N ASP A 225 -12.92 10.32 16.69
CA ASP A 225 -12.29 9.93 15.42
C ASP A 225 -11.76 8.48 15.48
N VAL A 226 -11.33 8.01 16.66
CA VAL A 226 -11.04 6.59 16.91
C VAL A 226 -12.31 5.75 16.81
N ARG A 227 -13.42 6.16 17.47
CA ARG A 227 -14.72 5.46 17.34
C ARG A 227 -15.23 5.44 15.90
N ARG A 228 -15.03 6.52 15.14
CA ARG A 228 -15.46 6.64 13.73
C ARG A 228 -14.64 5.73 12.82
N SER A 229 -13.32 5.65 13.05
CA SER A 229 -12.44 4.68 12.40
C SER A 229 -12.87 3.24 12.73
N ALA A 230 -13.17 2.93 14.00
CA ALA A 230 -13.67 1.61 14.40
C ALA A 230 -14.97 1.19 13.69
N VAL A 231 -15.91 2.13 13.49
CA VAL A 231 -17.12 1.90 12.68
C VAL A 231 -16.79 1.55 11.21
N GLN A 232 -15.80 2.21 10.62
CA GLN A 232 -15.37 1.97 9.22
C GLN A 232 -14.52 0.70 9.07
N ALA A 233 -13.74 0.35 10.09
CA ALA A 233 -12.93 -0.85 10.14
C ALA A 233 -13.79 -2.11 10.34
N LEU A 234 -14.84 -2.07 11.18
CA LEU A 234 -15.75 -3.21 11.37
C LEU A 234 -16.46 -3.64 10.09
N GLU A 235 -16.80 -2.71 9.19
CA GLU A 235 -17.38 -3.06 7.88
C GLU A 235 -16.42 -3.90 7.03
N GLN A 236 -15.10 -3.66 7.14
CA GLN A 236 -14.06 -4.37 6.43
C GLN A 236 -13.66 -5.69 7.11
N VAL A 237 -13.45 -5.70 8.44
CA VAL A 237 -12.97 -6.88 9.17
C VAL A 237 -14.06 -7.86 9.57
N ALA A 238 -15.30 -7.41 9.79
CA ALA A 238 -16.39 -8.31 10.19
C ALA A 238 -17.12 -8.92 8.99
N GLY A 239 -17.45 -8.09 7.99
CA GLY A 239 -18.35 -8.45 6.89
C GLY A 239 -19.83 -8.54 7.31
N ARG A 240 -20.75 -8.54 6.33
CA ARG A 240 -22.20 -8.55 6.58
C ARG A 240 -22.70 -9.89 7.14
N GLY A 241 -23.29 -9.85 8.34
CA GLY A 241 -23.83 -11.00 9.06
C GLY A 241 -22.83 -11.70 9.97
N ASN A 242 -21.82 -10.99 10.46
CA ASN A 242 -20.88 -11.49 11.44
C ASN A 242 -21.54 -11.57 12.84
N GLU A 243 -21.80 -12.79 13.32
CA GLU A 243 -22.50 -13.04 14.60
C GLU A 243 -21.74 -12.52 15.82
N GLN A 244 -20.39 -12.55 15.82
CA GLN A 244 -19.59 -12.04 16.92
C GLN A 244 -19.65 -10.51 16.98
N ALA A 245 -19.50 -9.84 15.84
CA ALA A 245 -19.65 -8.39 15.76
C ALA A 245 -21.07 -7.96 16.15
N LEU A 246 -22.11 -8.67 15.69
CA LEU A 246 -23.48 -8.46 16.13
C LEU A 246 -23.60 -8.57 17.66
N ALA A 247 -23.15 -9.67 18.28
CA ALA A 247 -23.22 -9.85 19.73
C ALA A 247 -22.51 -8.74 20.52
N LEU A 248 -21.32 -8.31 20.07
CA LEU A 248 -20.57 -7.21 20.67
C LEU A 248 -21.29 -5.86 20.51
N LEU A 249 -21.85 -5.58 19.33
CA LEU A 249 -22.60 -4.35 19.06
C LEU A 249 -23.90 -4.28 19.88
N LEU A 250 -24.63 -5.38 20.02
CA LEU A 250 -25.84 -5.48 20.86
C LEU A 250 -25.53 -5.17 22.34
N ARG A 251 -24.37 -5.59 22.87
CA ARG A 251 -23.90 -5.18 24.22
C ARG A 251 -23.73 -3.66 24.30
N LEU A 252 -23.11 -3.05 23.28
CA LEU A 252 -22.81 -1.61 23.28
C LEU A 252 -24.06 -0.71 23.17
N LEU A 253 -25.19 -1.22 22.65
CA LEU A 253 -26.50 -0.54 22.74
C LEU A 253 -27.04 -0.37 24.18
N ARG A 254 -26.38 -0.99 25.17
CA ARG A 254 -26.67 -0.85 26.61
C ARG A 254 -25.54 -0.14 27.37
N HIS A 255 -24.52 0.38 26.69
CA HIS A 255 -23.41 1.12 27.31
C HIS A 255 -23.84 2.50 27.87
N GLN A 256 -23.22 2.94 28.97
CA GLN A 256 -23.61 4.17 29.69
C GLN A 256 -23.36 5.47 28.91
N ASN A 257 -22.28 5.56 28.14
CA ASN A 257 -21.95 6.73 27.32
C ASN A 257 -22.75 6.72 26.00
N GLY A 258 -23.55 7.77 25.76
CA GLY A 258 -24.35 7.93 24.54
C GLY A 258 -23.53 7.96 23.25
N ALA A 259 -22.31 8.51 23.27
CA ALA A 259 -21.43 8.53 22.09
C ALA A 259 -20.99 7.11 21.65
N VAL A 260 -20.86 6.18 22.60
CA VAL A 260 -20.58 4.76 22.33
C VAL A 260 -21.84 4.07 21.81
N ARG A 261 -23.04 4.39 22.35
CA ARG A 261 -24.31 3.90 21.79
C ARG A 261 -24.49 4.35 20.33
N ARG A 262 -24.18 5.62 19.99
CA ARG A 262 -24.15 6.10 18.59
C ARG A 262 -23.18 5.29 17.73
N ALA A 263 -21.94 5.11 18.17
CA ALA A 263 -20.93 4.37 17.40
C ALA A 263 -21.38 2.93 17.14
N ALA A 264 -21.95 2.25 18.16
CA ALA A 264 -22.52 0.92 18.01
C ALA A 264 -23.67 0.87 17.01
N LEU A 265 -24.60 1.83 17.03
CA LEU A 265 -25.71 1.93 16.07
C LEU A 265 -25.21 2.14 14.62
N HIS A 266 -24.17 2.96 14.43
CA HIS A 266 -23.59 3.22 13.11
C HIS A 266 -22.74 2.05 12.57
N ALA A 267 -22.19 1.19 13.44
CA ALA A 267 -21.56 -0.07 13.04
C ALA A 267 -22.62 -1.18 12.80
N LEU A 268 -23.67 -1.24 13.62
CA LEU A 268 -24.80 -2.17 13.47
C LEU A 268 -25.40 -2.06 12.06
N SER A 269 -25.67 -0.85 11.58
CA SER A 269 -26.24 -0.62 10.24
C SER A 269 -25.31 -0.95 9.06
N ARG A 270 -24.01 -1.22 9.31
CA ARG A 270 -23.03 -1.65 8.30
C ARG A 270 -22.85 -3.17 8.29
N VAL A 271 -22.75 -3.76 9.49
CA VAL A 271 -22.35 -5.15 9.72
C VAL A 271 -23.52 -6.13 9.78
N VAL A 272 -24.73 -5.68 10.10
CA VAL A 272 -25.90 -6.58 10.26
C VAL A 272 -26.57 -6.90 8.91
N ARG A 273 -27.19 -8.08 8.82
CA ARG A 273 -28.03 -8.46 7.67
C ARG A 273 -29.38 -7.75 7.73
N HIS A 274 -29.84 -7.26 6.59
CA HIS A 274 -31.20 -6.75 6.40
C HIS A 274 -32.23 -7.76 6.94
N GLY A 275 -33.10 -7.30 7.84
CA GLY A 275 -34.12 -8.11 8.51
C GLY A 275 -33.68 -8.88 9.76
N ASP A 276 -32.48 -8.68 10.33
CA ASP A 276 -32.12 -9.34 11.61
C ASP A 276 -32.97 -8.81 12.77
N GLN A 277 -33.91 -9.64 13.25
CA GLN A 277 -34.85 -9.27 14.30
C GLN A 277 -34.18 -8.98 15.65
N ARG A 278 -33.00 -9.53 15.96
CA ARG A 278 -32.28 -9.27 17.21
C ARG A 278 -31.76 -7.84 17.21
N ALA A 279 -31.21 -7.40 16.07
CA ALA A 279 -30.76 -6.04 15.86
C ALA A 279 -31.93 -5.02 15.84
N VAL A 280 -33.05 -5.36 15.19
CA VAL A 280 -34.27 -4.52 15.23
C VAL A 280 -34.79 -4.37 16.65
N THR A 281 -34.98 -5.48 17.39
CA THR A 281 -35.52 -5.44 18.76
C THR A 281 -34.61 -4.66 19.70
N ALA A 282 -33.30 -4.90 19.70
CA ALA A 282 -32.36 -4.19 20.58
C ALA A 282 -32.20 -2.70 20.23
N ALA A 283 -32.37 -2.32 18.95
CA ALA A 283 -32.43 -0.92 18.55
C ALA A 283 -33.73 -0.25 19.04
N SER A 284 -34.88 -0.92 18.96
CA SER A 284 -36.14 -0.42 19.55
C SER A 284 -36.06 -0.29 21.07
N GLU A 285 -35.54 -1.29 21.78
CA GLU A 285 -35.23 -1.18 23.22
C GLU A 285 -34.28 -0.01 23.53
N CYS A 286 -33.37 0.34 22.61
CA CYS A 286 -32.52 1.51 22.76
C CYS A 286 -33.31 2.81 22.60
N LEU A 287 -34.25 2.89 21.65
CA LEU A 287 -35.08 4.09 21.43
C LEU A 287 -35.96 4.43 22.65
N GLU A 288 -36.55 3.41 23.28
CA GLU A 288 -37.46 3.55 24.42
C GLU A 288 -36.75 4.06 25.68
N ARG A 289 -35.51 3.58 25.92
CA ARG A 289 -34.69 3.96 27.09
C ARG A 289 -33.90 5.26 26.89
N GLU A 290 -33.89 5.83 25.69
CA GLU A 290 -32.97 6.90 25.33
C GLU A 290 -33.57 8.31 25.49
N ASN A 291 -32.88 9.15 26.25
CA ASN A 291 -33.22 10.56 26.45
C ASN A 291 -32.38 11.49 25.55
N GLU A 292 -31.18 11.07 25.11
CA GLU A 292 -30.32 11.91 24.28
C GLU A 292 -30.83 11.96 22.83
N ILE A 293 -31.30 13.14 22.41
CA ILE A 293 -31.85 13.40 21.06
C ILE A 293 -30.89 12.94 19.95
N SER A 294 -29.57 13.09 20.15
CA SER A 294 -28.56 12.68 19.17
C SER A 294 -28.56 11.16 18.95
N VAL A 295 -28.66 10.38 20.03
CA VAL A 295 -28.70 8.91 19.97
C VAL A 295 -30.04 8.45 19.41
N ARG A 296 -31.17 9.05 19.81
CA ARG A 296 -32.49 8.73 19.23
C ARG A 296 -32.50 8.88 17.70
N ARG A 297 -31.81 9.89 17.14
CA ARG A 297 -31.62 10.05 15.69
C ARG A 297 -30.80 8.90 15.09
N SER A 298 -29.66 8.54 15.69
CA SER A 298 -28.87 7.38 15.26
C SER A 298 -29.67 6.08 15.34
N VAL A 299 -30.55 5.90 16.33
CA VAL A 299 -31.41 4.70 16.45
C VAL A 299 -32.41 4.62 15.31
N VAL A 300 -33.15 5.71 15.02
CA VAL A 300 -34.12 5.74 13.91
C VAL A 300 -33.42 5.50 12.56
N GLN A 301 -32.22 6.07 12.37
CA GLN A 301 -31.44 5.85 11.15
C GLN A 301 -30.93 4.40 11.04
N ALA A 302 -30.49 3.79 12.13
CA ALA A 302 -30.06 2.38 12.15
C ALA A 302 -31.24 1.43 11.92
N LEU A 303 -32.40 1.67 12.55
CA LEU A 303 -33.63 0.91 12.32
C LEU A 303 -34.06 0.96 10.85
N ALA A 304 -34.04 2.14 10.21
CA ALA A 304 -34.39 2.28 8.80
C ALA A 304 -33.47 1.45 7.87
N LEU A 305 -32.17 1.37 8.18
CA LEU A 305 -31.20 0.59 7.39
C LEU A 305 -31.27 -0.92 7.65
N VAL A 306 -31.50 -1.34 8.91
CA VAL A 306 -31.57 -2.76 9.30
C VAL A 306 -32.92 -3.39 8.94
N ALA A 307 -34.02 -2.63 8.99
CA ALA A 307 -35.37 -3.12 8.67
C ALA A 307 -35.75 -3.02 7.17
N ALA A 308 -35.01 -2.24 6.38
CA ALA A 308 -35.12 -2.29 4.92
C ALA A 308 -34.74 -3.70 4.41
N LYS A 309 -35.45 -4.17 3.36
CA LYS A 309 -35.23 -5.46 2.68
C LYS A 309 -34.37 -5.29 1.43
#